data_AF-A0A9X4MNE5-F1
#
_entry.id   AF-A0A9X4MNE5-F1
#
_cell.length_a   1.000
_cell.length_b   1.000
_cell.length_c   1.000
_cell.angle_alpha   90.00
_cell.angle_beta   90.00
_cell.angle_gamma   90.00
#
_symmetry.space_group_name_H-M   'P 1'
#
loop_
_entity.id
_entity.type
_entity.pdbx_description
1 polymer ?
#
loop_
_entity_poly.entity_id
_entity_poly.type
_entity_poly.pdbx_seq_one_letter_code
_entity_poly.pdbx_strand_id
1 'polypeptide(L)'
;MANEQNLIVPSSDEARKNGKKGGIASGKARRKKSNLKKAFETILQADVTSSVAKKQLEDLGFEATNEMAVAMVMMQKAMKGDVRAFEQINKLVAIDTKDRLDKQEQRERIKALQLENKKRELSLETNETHETALDRLFDKLEEEINGN
;
A
#
# COMPACT_ATOMS: atom_id res chain seq x y z
N MET A 1 -12.98 12.51 21.95
CA MET A 1 -13.48 12.89 20.61
C MET A 1 -12.69 14.12 20.17
N ALA A 2 -12.16 14.15 18.94
CA ALA A 2 -11.48 15.34 18.43
C ALA A 2 -12.52 16.47 18.27
N ASN A 3 -12.24 17.67 18.79
CA ASN A 3 -13.15 18.81 18.67
C ASN A 3 -13.08 19.36 17.23
N GLU A 4 -14.19 19.27 16.49
CA GLU A 4 -14.31 19.77 15.11
C GLU A 4 -14.02 21.27 15.00
N GLN A 5 -14.15 22.02 16.09
CA GLN A 5 -13.85 23.45 16.17
C GLN A 5 -12.35 23.80 16.03
N ASN A 6 -11.45 22.79 16.03
CA ASN A 6 -10.00 22.99 15.87
C ASN A 6 -9.48 22.69 14.44
N LEU A 7 -10.34 22.36 13.48
CA LEU A 7 -9.93 22.05 12.11
C LEU A 7 -9.84 23.32 11.26
N ILE A 8 -8.60 23.70 10.91
CA ILE A 8 -8.34 24.79 9.96
C ILE A 8 -8.38 24.20 8.54
N VAL A 9 -9.42 24.54 7.79
CA VAL A 9 -9.56 24.15 6.38
C VAL A 9 -8.72 25.12 5.52
N PRO A 10 -7.72 24.64 4.76
CA PRO A 10 -6.92 25.50 3.91
C PRO A 10 -7.73 26.03 2.73
N SER A 11 -7.43 27.25 2.29
CA SER A 11 -7.97 27.79 1.04
C SER A 11 -7.52 26.95 -0.17
N SER A 12 -8.24 27.05 -1.29
CA SER A 12 -7.92 26.30 -2.53
C SER A 12 -6.46 26.48 -2.99
N ASP A 13 -5.93 27.71 -2.89
CA ASP A 13 -4.55 28.00 -3.26
C ASP A 13 -3.52 27.45 -2.26
N GLU A 14 -3.84 27.48 -0.96
CA GLU A 14 -3.00 26.86 0.08
C GLU A 14 -2.97 25.34 -0.07
N ALA A 15 -4.13 24.72 -0.31
CA ALA A 15 -4.23 23.28 -0.58
C ALA A 15 -3.38 22.89 -1.80
N ARG A 16 -3.44 23.67 -2.89
CA ARG A 16 -2.63 23.46 -4.09
C ARG A 16 -1.13 23.61 -3.81
N LYS A 17 -0.72 24.66 -3.09
CA LYS A 17 0.70 24.89 -2.71
C LYS A 17 1.23 23.78 -1.82
N ASN A 18 0.46 23.38 -0.81
CA ASN A 18 0.81 22.32 0.12
C ASN A 18 0.89 20.96 -0.59
N GLY A 19 -0.06 20.66 -1.49
CA GLY A 19 -0.04 19.46 -2.33
C GLY A 19 1.21 19.39 -3.21
N LYS A 20 1.58 20.50 -3.87
CA LYS A 20 2.81 20.59 -4.66
C LYS A 20 4.06 20.37 -3.81
N LYS A 21 4.16 21.00 -2.65
CA LYS A 21 5.29 20.85 -1.71
C LYS A 21 5.41 19.40 -1.22
N GLY A 22 4.28 18.79 -0.85
CA GLY A 22 4.20 17.38 -0.45
C GLY A 22 4.62 16.43 -1.58
N GLY A 23 4.14 16.66 -2.80
CA GLY A 23 4.50 15.88 -3.98
C GLY A 23 6.00 15.94 -4.28
N ILE A 24 6.61 17.13 -4.22
CA ILE A 24 8.06 17.31 -4.41
C ILE A 24 8.85 16.60 -3.29
N ALA A 25 8.46 16.78 -2.03
CA ALA A 25 9.13 16.14 -0.90
C ALA A 25 9.04 14.61 -0.98
N SER A 26 7.86 14.08 -1.28
CA SER A 26 7.62 12.65 -1.50
C SER A 26 8.45 12.12 -2.68
N GLY A 27 8.49 12.85 -3.80
CA GLY A 27 9.31 12.50 -4.95
C GLY A 27 10.80 12.43 -4.61
N LYS A 28 11.32 13.42 -3.87
CA LYS A 28 12.71 13.42 -3.38
C LYS A 28 12.99 12.21 -2.47
N ALA A 29 12.10 11.92 -1.52
CA ALA A 29 12.23 10.78 -0.62
C ALA A 29 12.22 9.43 -1.38
N ARG A 30 11.29 9.27 -2.34
CA ARG A 30 11.20 8.07 -3.21
C ARG A 30 12.48 7.88 -4.03
N ARG A 31 13.01 8.95 -4.63
CA ARG A 31 14.28 8.91 -5.38
C ARG A 31 15.46 8.55 -4.47
N LYS A 32 15.56 9.15 -3.28
CA LYS A 32 16.60 8.81 -2.29
C LYS A 32 16.55 7.32 -1.93
N LYS A 33 15.35 6.78 -1.65
CA LYS A 33 15.15 5.36 -1.36
C LYS A 33 15.57 4.47 -2.54
N SER A 34 15.18 4.82 -3.76
CA SER A 34 15.56 4.07 -4.96
C SER A 34 17.07 4.08 -5.19
N ASN A 35 17.73 5.23 -5.01
CA ASN A 35 19.18 5.35 -5.19
C ASN A 35 19.93 4.53 -4.13
N LEU A 36 19.46 4.57 -2.88
CA LEU A 36 20.01 3.76 -1.80
C LEU A 36 19.88 2.26 -2.10
N LYS A 37 18.71 1.84 -2.60
CA LYS A 37 18.48 0.45 -3.01
C LYS A 37 19.50 0.01 -4.06
N LYS A 38 19.69 0.81 -5.11
CA LYS A 38 20.67 0.53 -6.18
C LYS A 38 22.10 0.46 -5.64
N ALA A 39 22.48 1.38 -4.76
CA ALA A 39 23.80 1.36 -4.14
C ALA A 39 24.03 0.09 -3.31
N PHE A 40 23.04 -0.35 -2.53
CA PHE A 40 23.11 -1.61 -1.81
C PHE A 40 23.17 -2.82 -2.75
N GLU A 41 22.38 -2.85 -3.82
CA GLU A 41 22.43 -3.92 -4.83
C GLU A 41 23.85 -4.04 -5.41
N THR A 42 24.49 -2.92 -5.74
CA THR A 42 25.89 -2.92 -6.20
C THR A 42 26.87 -3.45 -5.16
N ILE A 43 26.72 -3.05 -3.88
CA ILE A 43 27.59 -3.52 -2.80
C ILE A 43 27.42 -5.02 -2.56
N LEU A 44 26.19 -5.51 -2.57
CA LEU A 44 25.87 -6.92 -2.35
C LEU A 44 26.44 -7.83 -3.45
N GLN A 45 26.42 -7.36 -4.70
CA GLN A 45 26.99 -8.06 -5.85
C GLN A 45 28.53 -8.03 -5.89
N ALA A 46 29.17 -7.09 -5.19
CA ALA A 46 30.62 -7.00 -5.16
C ALA A 46 31.24 -8.16 -4.36
N ASP A 47 32.49 -8.47 -4.68
CA ASP A 47 33.29 -9.46 -3.96
C ASP A 47 33.42 -9.10 -2.47
N VAL A 48 33.44 -10.14 -1.64
CA VAL A 48 33.68 -10.01 -0.21
C VAL A 48 35.14 -9.65 0.05
N THR A 49 35.34 -8.61 0.85
CA THR A 49 36.68 -8.10 1.18
C THR A 49 37.37 -8.95 2.25
N SER A 50 36.60 -9.65 3.08
CA SER A 50 37.11 -10.52 4.13
C SER A 50 37.66 -11.82 3.54
N SER A 51 38.97 -12.04 3.71
CA SER A 51 39.66 -13.27 3.25
C SER A 51 39.11 -14.53 3.91
N VAL A 52 38.69 -14.45 5.17
CA VAL A 52 38.08 -15.57 5.89
C VAL A 52 36.72 -15.93 5.31
N ALA A 53 35.86 -14.92 5.10
CA ALA A 53 34.53 -15.15 4.54
C ALA A 53 34.61 -15.66 3.10
N LYS A 54 35.54 -15.09 2.31
CA LYS A 54 35.84 -15.54 0.95
C LYS A 54 36.19 -17.02 0.90
N LYS A 55 37.17 -17.44 1.72
CA LYS A 55 37.58 -18.84 1.78
C LYS A 55 36.43 -19.77 2.23
N GLN A 56 35.68 -19.37 3.25
CA GLN A 56 34.53 -20.17 3.72
C GLN A 56 33.45 -20.36 2.64
N LEU A 57 33.20 -19.33 1.84
CA LEU A 57 32.26 -19.40 0.72
C LEU A 57 32.78 -20.33 -0.39
N GLU A 58 34.05 -20.16 -0.78
CA GLU A 58 34.70 -20.97 -1.80
C GLU A 58 34.79 -22.44 -1.40
N ASP A 59 35.13 -22.74 -0.15
CA ASP A 59 35.19 -24.09 0.42
C ASP A 59 33.82 -24.81 0.35
N LEU A 60 32.72 -24.04 0.38
CA LEU A 60 31.34 -24.54 0.24
C LEU A 60 30.84 -24.54 -1.20
N GLY A 61 31.66 -24.09 -2.17
CA GLY A 61 31.29 -24.00 -3.58
C GLY A 61 30.37 -22.83 -3.93
N PHE A 62 30.32 -21.80 -3.09
CA PHE A 62 29.55 -20.58 -3.34
C PHE A 62 30.42 -19.46 -3.90
N GLU A 63 29.78 -18.51 -4.58
CA GLU A 63 30.42 -17.27 -5.00
C GLU A 63 30.81 -16.42 -3.79
N ALA A 64 32.01 -15.85 -3.84
CA ALA A 64 32.57 -15.03 -2.76
C ALA A 64 32.03 -13.59 -2.78
N THR A 65 30.71 -13.41 -2.88
CA THR A 65 30.06 -12.09 -2.89
C THR A 65 29.64 -11.65 -1.49
N ASN A 66 29.44 -10.34 -1.30
CA ASN A 66 28.94 -9.80 -0.03
C ASN A 66 27.53 -10.32 0.29
N GLU A 67 26.68 -10.56 -0.71
CA GLU A 67 25.36 -11.15 -0.55
C GLU A 67 25.42 -12.54 0.10
N MET A 68 26.26 -13.43 -0.45
CA MET A 68 26.42 -14.78 0.09
C MET A 68 27.06 -14.76 1.48
N ALA A 69 28.01 -13.87 1.72
CA ALA A 69 28.61 -13.69 3.05
C ALA A 69 27.56 -13.30 4.10
N VAL A 70 26.67 -12.35 3.78
CA VAL A 70 25.59 -11.92 4.68
C VAL A 70 24.59 -13.05 4.91
N ALA A 71 24.20 -13.78 3.85
CA ALA A 71 23.30 -14.93 3.95
C ALA A 71 23.88 -16.02 4.86
N MET A 72 25.17 -16.35 4.70
CA MET A 72 25.85 -17.33 5.53
C MET A 72 25.85 -16.92 7.00
N VAL A 73 26.22 -15.67 7.32
CA VAL A 73 26.24 -15.17 8.70
C VAL A 73 24.83 -15.18 9.31
N MET A 74 23.81 -14.82 8.54
CA MET A 74 22.42 -14.86 8.99
C MET A 74 21.98 -16.29 9.30
N MET A 75 22.32 -17.25 8.43
CA MET A 75 22.03 -18.66 8.65
C MET A 75 22.76 -19.20 9.88
N GLN A 76 24.04 -18.86 10.06
CA GLN A 76 24.81 -19.24 11.25
C GLN A 76 24.19 -18.70 12.54
N LYS A 77 23.67 -17.47 12.53
CA LYS A 77 22.95 -16.90 13.69
C LYS A 77 21.66 -17.66 13.97
N ALA A 78 20.87 -17.95 12.94
CA ALA A 78 19.64 -18.72 13.08
C ALA A 78 19.92 -20.13 13.64
N MET A 79 20.94 -20.82 13.14
CA MET A 79 21.37 -22.12 13.65
C MET A 79 21.82 -22.09 15.11
N LYS A 80 22.32 -20.95 15.58
CA LYS A 80 22.69 -20.72 16.99
C LYS A 80 21.51 -20.30 17.87
N GLY A 81 20.28 -20.32 17.36
CA GLY A 81 19.07 -20.00 18.10
C GLY A 81 18.63 -18.53 18.05
N ASP A 82 19.20 -17.71 17.16
CA ASP A 82 18.68 -16.36 16.94
C ASP A 82 17.33 -16.42 16.20
N VAL A 83 16.25 -16.36 16.99
CA VAL A 83 14.86 -16.40 16.50
C VAL A 83 14.58 -15.29 15.50
N ARG A 84 15.18 -14.10 15.67
CA ARG A 84 14.97 -12.99 14.72
C ARG A 84 15.63 -13.29 13.38
N ALA A 85 16.85 -13.83 13.38
CA ALA A 85 17.50 -14.26 12.14
C ALA A 85 16.67 -15.33 11.43
N PHE A 86 16.16 -16.32 12.18
CA PHE A 86 15.27 -17.35 11.64
C PHE A 86 13.97 -16.76 11.06
N GLU A 87 13.33 -15.83 11.75
CA GLU A 87 12.14 -15.13 11.23
C GLU A 87 12.42 -14.37 9.93
N GLN A 88 13.59 -13.72 9.81
CA GLN A 88 13.94 -12.99 8.59
C GLN A 88 14.17 -13.95 7.41
N ILE A 89 14.87 -15.06 7.64
CA ILE A 89 15.04 -16.13 6.64
C ILE A 89 13.68 -16.67 6.22
N ASN A 90 12.81 -17.00 7.19
CA ASN A 90 11.46 -17.48 6.90
C ASN A 90 10.64 -16.47 6.13
N LYS A 91 10.71 -15.18 6.44
CA LYS A 91 10.04 -14.15 5.64
C LYS A 91 10.53 -14.21 4.20
N LEU A 92 11.84 -14.19 3.97
CA LEU A 92 12.41 -14.25 2.62
C LEU A 92 11.95 -15.49 1.83
N VAL A 93 11.92 -16.67 2.46
CA VAL A 93 11.52 -17.92 1.82
C VAL A 93 10.00 -18.07 1.68
N ALA A 94 9.22 -17.60 2.66
CA ALA A 94 7.76 -17.75 2.69
C ALA A 94 6.98 -16.66 1.95
N ILE A 95 7.63 -15.54 1.60
CA ILE A 95 7.01 -14.41 0.86
C ILE A 95 6.34 -14.88 -0.45
N ASP A 96 6.79 -15.95 -1.08
CA ASP A 96 6.26 -16.37 -2.39
C ASP A 96 4.83 -16.95 -2.36
N THR A 97 4.35 -17.43 -1.20
CA THR A 97 3.05 -18.13 -1.13
C THR A 97 1.92 -17.26 -0.60
N LYS A 98 2.19 -16.49 0.45
CA LYS A 98 1.16 -15.70 1.16
C LYS A 98 0.82 -14.39 0.45
N ASP A 99 1.83 -13.75 -0.13
CA ASP A 99 1.74 -12.39 -0.65
C ASP A 99 0.94 -12.29 -1.98
N ARG A 100 0.78 -13.41 -2.70
CA ARG A 100 -0.05 -13.51 -3.92
C ARG A 100 -1.54 -13.65 -3.59
N LEU A 101 -1.86 -14.54 -2.66
CA LEU A 101 -3.23 -14.81 -2.23
C LEU A 101 -3.79 -13.60 -1.46
N ASP A 102 -3.01 -13.01 -0.56
CA ASP A 102 -3.40 -11.81 0.18
C ASP A 102 -3.69 -10.62 -0.76
N LYS A 103 -2.89 -10.45 -1.82
CA LYS A 103 -3.13 -9.40 -2.84
C LYS A 103 -4.36 -9.66 -3.70
N GLN A 104 -4.73 -10.92 -3.95
CA GLN A 104 -5.96 -11.25 -4.67
C GLN A 104 -7.17 -10.97 -3.79
N GLU A 105 -7.15 -11.43 -2.53
CA GLU A 105 -8.22 -11.17 -1.56
C GLU A 105 -8.44 -9.67 -1.35
N GLN A 106 -7.37 -8.88 -1.19
CA GLN A 106 -7.47 -7.43 -1.07
C GLN A 106 -8.12 -6.78 -2.30
N ARG A 107 -7.80 -7.23 -3.51
CA ARG A 107 -8.41 -6.70 -4.75
C ARG A 107 -9.89 -7.04 -4.82
N GLU A 108 -10.26 -8.26 -4.48
CA GLU A 108 -11.66 -8.70 -4.47
C GLU A 108 -12.48 -7.94 -3.43
N ARG A 109 -11.91 -7.72 -2.24
CA ARG A 109 -12.54 -6.93 -1.18
C ARG A 109 -12.73 -5.47 -1.57
N ILE A 110 -11.73 -4.84 -2.20
CA ILE A 110 -11.85 -3.48 -2.74
C ILE A 110 -12.93 -3.42 -3.83
N LYS A 111 -12.97 -4.41 -4.73
CA LYS A 111 -13.97 -4.48 -5.80
C LYS A 111 -15.39 -4.64 -5.23
N ALA A 112 -15.57 -5.46 -4.20
CA ALA A 112 -16.86 -5.63 -3.53
C ALA A 112 -17.33 -4.32 -2.89
N LEU A 113 -16.45 -3.63 -2.17
CA LEU A 113 -16.75 -2.32 -1.56
C LEU A 113 -17.11 -1.25 -2.60
N GLN A 114 -16.40 -1.22 -3.73
CA GLN A 114 -16.73 -0.30 -4.83
C GLN A 114 -18.12 -0.59 -5.42
N LEU A 115 -18.47 -1.88 -5.57
CA LEU A 115 -19.77 -2.29 -6.09
C LEU A 115 -20.90 -1.95 -5.12
N GLU A 116 -20.68 -2.12 -3.82
CA GLU A 116 -21.62 -1.75 -2.77
C GLU A 116 -21.83 -0.23 -2.72
N ASN A 117 -20.76 0.56 -2.77
CA ASN A 117 -20.86 2.02 -2.82
C ASN A 117 -21.61 2.49 -4.07
N LYS A 118 -21.33 1.90 -5.23
CA LYS A 118 -22.06 2.22 -6.47
C LYS A 118 -23.54 1.85 -6.39
N LYS A 119 -23.90 0.72 -5.77
CA LYS A 119 -25.29 0.35 -5.53
C LYS A 119 -25.99 1.33 -4.57
N ARG A 120 -25.28 1.79 -3.53
CA ARG A 120 -25.80 2.81 -2.61
C ARG A 120 -26.04 4.15 -3.32
N GLU A 121 -25.09 4.62 -4.13
CA GLU A 121 -25.26 5.83 -4.94
C GLU A 121 -26.49 5.73 -5.86
N LEU A 122 -26.60 4.63 -6.61
CA LEU A 122 -27.77 4.37 -7.47
C LEU A 122 -29.07 4.34 -6.68
N SER A 123 -29.09 3.71 -5.50
CA SER A 123 -30.31 3.64 -4.68
C SER A 123 -30.73 5.01 -4.14
N LEU A 124 -29.77 5.88 -3.82
CA LEU A 124 -30.02 7.25 -3.36
C LEU A 124 -30.55 8.11 -4.51
N GLU A 125 -29.94 8.02 -5.70
CA GLU A 125 -30.44 8.68 -6.91
C GLU A 125 -31.85 8.20 -7.27
N THR A 126 -32.12 6.89 -7.22
CA THR A 126 -33.47 6.37 -7.53
C THR A 126 -34.51 6.84 -6.52
N ASN A 127 -34.18 6.90 -5.21
CA ASN A 127 -35.12 7.41 -4.21
C ASN A 127 -35.45 8.90 -4.42
N GLU A 128 -34.46 9.73 -4.74
CA GLU A 128 -34.71 11.13 -5.11
C GLU A 128 -35.59 11.25 -6.37
N THR A 129 -35.42 10.35 -7.36
CA THR A 129 -36.30 10.33 -8.55
C THR A 129 -37.70 9.79 -8.27
N HIS A 130 -37.86 8.89 -7.29
CA HIS A 130 -39.16 8.37 -6.90
C HIS A 130 -39.96 9.38 -6.08
N GLU A 131 -39.33 10.12 -5.16
CA GLU A 131 -39.96 11.23 -4.43
C GLU A 131 -40.43 12.32 -5.41
N THR A 132 -39.55 12.78 -6.30
CA THR A 132 -39.93 13.79 -7.30
C THR A 132 -40.99 13.34 -8.30
N ALA A 133 -41.11 12.04 -8.58
CA ALA A 133 -42.17 11.49 -9.43
C ALA A 133 -43.51 11.39 -8.69
N LEU A 134 -43.51 11.08 -7.39
CA LEU A 134 -44.71 11.06 -6.55
C LEU A 134 -45.24 12.48 -6.31
N ASP A 135 -44.37 13.44 -6.04
CA ASP A 135 -44.75 14.85 -5.84
C ASP A 135 -45.51 15.39 -7.06
N ARG A 136 -45.00 15.15 -8.28
CA ARG A 136 -45.70 15.54 -9.52
C ARG A 136 -47.04 14.83 -9.73
N LEU A 137 -47.21 13.64 -9.17
CA LEU A 137 -48.47 12.89 -9.27
C LEU A 137 -49.50 13.45 -8.30
N PHE A 138 -49.07 13.84 -7.09
CA PHE A 138 -49.90 14.51 -6.11
C PHE A 138 -50.35 15.89 -6.59
N ASP A 139 -49.45 16.70 -7.16
CA ASP A 139 -49.78 18.02 -7.72
C ASP A 139 -50.89 17.91 -8.79
N LYS A 140 -50.80 16.92 -9.69
CA LYS A 140 -51.83 16.68 -10.71
C LYS A 140 -53.18 16.24 -10.13
N LEU A 141 -53.16 15.40 -9.11
CA LEU A 141 -54.38 14.96 -8.43
C LEU A 141 -55.05 16.13 -7.70
N GLU A 142 -54.27 17.01 -7.07
CA GLU A 142 -54.81 18.22 -6.43
C GLU A 142 -55.39 19.20 -7.46
N GLU A 143 -54.77 19.36 -8.62
CA GLU A 143 -55.33 20.15 -9.73
C GLU A 143 -56.66 19.56 -10.24
N GLU A 144 -56.76 18.23 -10.38
CA GLU A 144 -58.01 17.57 -10.81
C GLU A 144 -59.12 17.62 -9.77
N ILE A 145 -58.78 17.57 -8.48
CA ILE A 145 -59.74 17.63 -7.37
C ILE A 145 -60.23 19.07 -7.12
N ASN A 146 -59.34 20.06 -7.24
CA ASN A 146 -59.68 21.48 -7.00
C ASN A 146 -60.12 22.23 -8.26
N GLY A 147 -60.06 21.60 -9.44
CA GLY A 147 -60.40 22.17 -10.75
C GLY A 147 -61.86 22.01 -11.20
N ASN A 148 -62.77 21.54 -10.33
CA ASN A 148 -64.21 21.42 -10.59
C ASN A 148 -65.04 22.25 -9.60
#